data_AF-A0A6G0ZIY6-F1
#
_entry.id   AF-A0A6G0ZIY6-F1
#
_cell.length_a   1.000
_cell.length_b   1.000
_cell.length_c   1.000
_cell.angle_alpha   90.00
_cell.angle_beta   90.00
_cell.angle_gamma   90.00
#
_symmetry.space_group_name_H-M   'P 1'
#
loop_
_entity.id
_entity.type
_entity.pdbx_description
1 polymer ?
#
loop_
_entity_poly.entity_id
_entity_poly.type
_entity_poly.pdbx_seq_one_letter_code
_entity_poly.pdbx_strand_id
1 'polypeptide(L)'
;ALSGHGCFASYLHSIGKLQSPACWFCGAPTDDAHHTLFVCDAWQSRRSRLVLILGHDITPQSLVHMMLQSRENWSSVSHYVVEVIKAKEAEERRRQAQPP
;
A
#
# COMPACT_ATOMS: atom_id res chain seq x y z
N ALA A 1 6.82 3.26 3.57
CA ALA A 1 6.04 2.25 2.84
C ALA A 1 6.87 1.01 2.53
N LEU A 2 7.87 1.06 1.64
CA LEU A 2 8.59 -0.14 1.18
C LEU A 2 9.38 -0.90 2.25
N SER A 3 9.72 -0.26 3.37
CA SER A 3 10.39 -0.94 4.50
C SER A 3 9.47 -1.88 5.29
N GLY A 4 8.18 -1.99 4.93
CA GLY A 4 7.20 -2.81 5.65
C GLY A 4 6.74 -2.23 6.99
N HIS A 5 7.33 -1.12 7.44
CA HIS A 5 6.95 -0.42 8.68
C HIS A 5 5.78 0.55 8.45
N GLY A 6 4.95 0.73 9.48
CA GLY A 6 3.85 1.70 9.49
C GLY A 6 2.47 1.06 9.71
N CYS A 7 1.45 1.55 9.01
CA CYS A 7 0.05 1.13 9.13
C CYS A 7 -0.28 -0.21 8.42
N PHE A 8 0.69 -1.11 8.32
CA PHE A 8 0.52 -2.44 7.74
C PHE A 8 0.12 -3.42 8.85
N ALA A 9 -0.98 -4.15 8.70
CA ALA A 9 -1.44 -5.03 9.77
C ALA A 9 -0.41 -6.13 10.10
N SER A 10 0.39 -6.60 9.12
CA SER A 10 1.50 -7.52 9.37
C SER A 10 2.54 -6.96 10.35
N TYR A 11 2.92 -5.69 10.20
CA TYR A 11 3.86 -5.01 11.08
C TYR A 11 3.24 -4.69 12.44
N LEU A 12 2.01 -4.19 12.46
CA LEU A 12 1.31 -3.89 13.72
C LEU A 12 1.09 -5.16 14.55
N HIS A 13 0.83 -6.31 13.92
CA HIS A 13 0.77 -7.60 14.56
C HIS A 13 2.14 -8.03 15.12
N SER A 14 3.24 -7.87 14.36
CA SER A 14 4.57 -8.27 14.83
C SER A 14 5.05 -7.51 16.07
N ILE A 15 4.57 -6.28 16.27
CA ILE A 15 4.82 -5.48 17.48
C ILE A 15 3.71 -5.58 18.54
N GLY A 16 2.77 -6.51 18.39
CA GLY A 16 1.71 -6.79 19.36
C GLY A 16 0.59 -5.76 19.44
N LYS A 17 0.48 -4.81 18.49
CA LYS A 17 -0.61 -3.84 18.43
C LYS A 17 -1.90 -4.40 17.85
N LEU A 18 -1.83 -5.47 17.06
CA LEU A 18 -2.97 -6.17 16.49
C LEU A 18 -2.91 -7.66 16.78
N GLN A 19 -4.06 -8.31 16.83
CA GLN A 19 -4.20 -9.76 17.00
C GLN A 19 -4.04 -10.55 15.69
N SER A 20 -4.05 -9.89 14.54
CA SER A 20 -3.99 -10.54 13.24
C SER A 20 -3.21 -9.70 12.22
N PRO A 21 -2.39 -10.33 11.36
CA PRO A 21 -1.70 -9.68 10.26
C PRO A 21 -2.57 -9.44 9.02
N ALA A 22 -3.85 -9.86 9.05
CA ALA A 22 -4.73 -9.85 7.89
C ALA A 22 -5.09 -8.43 7.42
N CYS A 23 -5.26 -8.29 6.11
CA CYS A 23 -5.62 -7.02 5.49
C CYS A 23 -7.06 -6.64 5.80
N TRP A 24 -7.25 -5.50 6.45
CA TRP A 24 -8.59 -4.96 6.74
C TRP A 24 -9.42 -4.62 5.51
N PHE A 25 -8.76 -4.40 4.36
CA PHE A 25 -9.41 -3.90 3.16
C PHE A 25 -9.91 -4.99 2.23
N CYS A 26 -9.22 -6.13 2.17
CA CYS A 26 -9.56 -7.23 1.26
C CYS A 26 -9.62 -8.61 1.95
N GLY A 27 -9.31 -8.70 3.23
CA GLY A 27 -9.34 -9.96 3.99
C GLY A 27 -8.17 -10.91 3.71
N ALA A 28 -7.19 -10.53 2.87
CA ALA A 28 -6.02 -11.36 2.63
C ALA A 28 -5.27 -11.67 3.94
N PRO A 29 -4.65 -12.88 4.09
CA PRO A 29 -4.04 -13.31 5.34
C PRO A 29 -2.91 -12.41 5.86
N THR A 30 -2.23 -11.71 4.96
CA THR A 30 -1.10 -10.84 5.28
C THR A 30 -1.23 -9.50 4.59
N ASP A 31 -1.13 -8.43 5.36
CA ASP A 31 -1.09 -7.05 4.90
C ASP A 31 0.31 -6.48 5.08
N ASP A 32 1.17 -6.67 4.09
CA ASP A 32 2.49 -6.06 4.01
C ASP A 32 2.55 -5.01 2.87
N ALA A 33 3.72 -4.40 2.68
CA ALA A 33 3.93 -3.41 1.64
C ALA A 33 3.77 -4.00 0.23
N HIS A 34 4.16 -5.26 0.02
CA HIS A 34 4.05 -5.93 -1.27
C HIS A 34 2.57 -6.16 -1.62
N HIS A 35 1.83 -6.79 -0.71
CA HIS A 35 0.40 -7.00 -0.84
C HIS A 35 -0.32 -5.67 -1.06
N THR A 36 -0.06 -4.67 -0.22
CA THR A 36 -0.71 -3.35 -0.32
C THR A 36 -0.49 -2.71 -1.69
N LEU A 37 0.75 -2.67 -2.18
CA LEU A 37 1.09 -1.89 -3.38
C LEU A 37 0.88 -2.63 -4.70
N PHE A 38 0.84 -3.96 -4.69
CA PHE A 38 0.84 -4.74 -5.93
C PHE A 38 -0.33 -5.73 -6.05
N VAL A 39 -0.91 -6.18 -4.94
CA VAL A 39 -1.88 -7.30 -4.95
C VAL A 39 -3.28 -6.87 -4.52
N CYS A 40 -3.40 -6.18 -3.40
CA CYS A 40 -4.66 -5.92 -2.70
C CYS A 40 -5.75 -5.31 -3.59
N ASP A 41 -6.90 -5.97 -3.71
CA ASP A 41 -7.98 -5.56 -4.62
C ASP A 41 -8.56 -4.18 -4.28
N ALA A 42 -8.52 -3.77 -3.02
CA ALA A 42 -8.99 -2.46 -2.58
C ALA A 42 -8.25 -1.27 -3.25
N TRP A 43 -7.04 -1.51 -3.76
CA TRP A 43 -6.24 -0.50 -4.45
C TRP A 43 -6.16 -0.72 -5.96
N GLN A 44 -6.91 -1.68 -6.52
CA GLN A 44 -6.87 -2.03 -7.93
C GLN A 44 -7.12 -0.81 -8.83
N SER A 45 -8.19 -0.04 -8.60
CA SER A 45 -8.51 1.13 -9.43
C SER A 45 -7.40 2.19 -9.43
N ARG A 46 -6.72 2.37 -8.29
CA ARG A 46 -5.57 3.29 -8.18
C ARG A 46 -4.35 2.75 -8.92
N ARG A 47 -4.08 1.44 -8.83
CA ARG A 47 -3.03 0.77 -9.59
C ARG A 47 -3.28 0.83 -11.09
N SER A 48 -4.49 0.52 -11.55
CA SER A 48 -4.86 0.59 -12.96
C SER A 48 -4.65 1.99 -13.54
N ARG A 49 -5.02 3.04 -12.80
CA ARG A 49 -4.73 4.42 -13.21
C ARG A 49 -3.24 4.69 -13.34
N LEU A 50 -2.43 4.19 -12.42
CA LEU A 50 -0.97 4.32 -12.49
C LEU A 50 -0.39 3.59 -13.71
N VAL A 51 -0.85 2.35 -13.98
CA VAL A 51 -0.43 1.58 -15.17
C VAL A 51 -0.78 2.31 -16.47
N LEU A 52 -1.96 2.93 -16.55
CA LEU A 52 -2.34 3.73 -17.72
C LEU A 52 -1.41 4.94 -17.94
N ILE A 53 -0.95 5.59 -16.86
CA ILE A 53 -0.02 6.72 -16.94
C ILE A 53 1.37 6.24 -17.37
N LEU A 54 1.84 5.12 -16.81
CA LEU A 54 3.19 4.60 -17.06
C LEU A 54 3.30 3.80 -18.36
N GLY A 55 2.17 3.36 -18.94
CA GLY A 55 2.13 2.53 -20.15
C GLY A 55 2.59 1.08 -19.93
N HIS A 56 2.89 0.69 -18.68
CA HIS A 56 3.44 -0.61 -18.33
C HIS A 56 2.92 -1.09 -16.98
N ASP A 57 2.87 -2.40 -16.81
CA ASP A 57 2.52 -3.01 -15.53
C ASP A 57 3.55 -2.69 -14.45
N ILE A 58 3.02 -2.35 -13.26
CA ILE A 58 3.80 -2.11 -12.06
C ILE A 58 4.04 -3.42 -11.32
N THR A 59 5.30 -3.80 -11.21
CA THR A 59 5.76 -4.95 -10.43
C THR A 59 6.79 -4.47 -9.40
N PRO A 60 7.09 -5.24 -8.35
CA PRO A 60 8.18 -4.91 -7.42
C PRO A 60 9.51 -4.66 -8.14
N GLN A 61 9.77 -5.38 -9.23
CA GLN A 61 11.00 -5.29 -10.01
C GLN A 61 11.00 -4.08 -10.96
N SER A 62 9.86 -3.76 -11.57
CA SER A 62 9.75 -2.67 -12.56
C SER A 62 9.53 -1.29 -11.95
N LEU A 63 8.99 -1.21 -10.72
CA LEU A 63 8.58 0.06 -10.12
C LEU A 63 9.73 1.06 -9.98
N VAL A 64 10.86 0.62 -9.40
CA VAL A 64 12.02 1.50 -9.20
C VAL A 64 12.61 1.94 -10.53
N HIS A 65 12.68 1.02 -11.52
CA HIS A 65 13.14 1.37 -12.86
C HIS A 65 12.27 2.47 -13.49
N MET A 66 10.94 2.33 -13.44
CA MET A 66 10.01 3.33 -13.96
C MET A 66 10.13 4.68 -13.25
N MET A 67 10.31 4.67 -11.93
CA MET A 67 10.53 5.89 -11.13
C MET A 67 11.80 6.65 -11.54
N LEU A 68 12.83 5.94 -12.03
CA LEU A 68 14.10 6.55 -12.45
C LEU A 68 14.08 7.08 -13.89
N GLN A 69 13.08 6.72 -14.70
CA GLN A 69 13.01 7.13 -16.11
C GLN A 69 12.64 8.61 -16.29
N SER A 70 11.86 9.20 -15.39
CA SER A 70 11.47 10.61 -15.46
C SER A 70 10.97 11.14 -14.11
N ARG A 71 11.00 12.47 -13.96
CA ARG A 71 10.44 13.14 -12.77
C ARG A 71 8.92 12.96 -12.70
N GLU A 72 8.28 12.92 -13.85
CA GLU A 72 6.84 12.72 -14.01
C GLU A 72 6.44 11.32 -13.51
N ASN A 73 7.17 10.27 -13.94
CA ASN A 73 6.93 8.91 -13.48
C ASN A 73 7.15 8.77 -11.97
N TRP A 74 8.23 9.35 -11.45
CA TRP A 74 8.48 9.43 -10.01
C TRP A 74 7.29 10.06 -9.28
N SER A 75 6.81 11.20 -9.78
CA SER A 75 5.68 11.94 -9.18
C SER A 75 4.41 11.09 -9.18
N SER A 76 4.07 10.44 -10.30
CA SER A 76 2.88 9.59 -10.42
C SER A 76 2.93 8.39 -9.47
N VAL A 77 4.07 7.70 -9.40
CA VAL A 77 4.26 6.56 -8.48
C VAL A 77 4.19 7.03 -7.02
N SER A 78 4.89 8.13 -6.69
CA SER A 78 4.90 8.70 -5.34
C SER A 78 3.48 9.09 -4.89
N HIS A 79 2.72 9.75 -5.77
CA HIS A 79 1.34 10.13 -5.50
C HIS A 79 0.45 8.91 -5.22
N TYR A 80 0.56 7.86 -6.04
CA TYR A 80 -0.15 6.59 -5.81
C TYR A 80 0.17 5.99 -4.44
N VAL A 81 1.46 5.88 -4.09
CA VAL A 81 1.88 5.31 -2.80
C VAL A 81 1.34 6.16 -1.64
N VAL A 82 1.44 7.49 -1.73
CA VAL A 82 0.93 8.40 -0.70
C VAL A 82 -0.58 8.28 -0.51
N GLU A 83 -1.37 8.19 -1.59
CA GLU A 83 -2.82 8.01 -1.48
C GLU A 83 -3.19 6.72 -0.75
N VAL A 84 -2.51 5.62 -1.08
CA VAL A 84 -2.75 4.32 -0.45
C VAL A 84 -2.38 4.35 1.03
N ILE A 85 -1.19 4.87 1.37
CA ILE A 85 -0.73 4.92 2.75
C ILE A 85 -1.61 5.84 3.61
N LYS A 86 -1.99 7.02 3.11
CA LYS A 86 -2.91 7.92 3.82
C LYS A 86 -4.26 7.26 4.12
N ALA A 87 -4.81 6.51 3.16
CA ALA A 87 -6.06 5.79 3.37
C ALA A 87 -5.92 4.69 4.44
N LYS A 88 -4.79 3.97 4.46
CA LYS A 88 -4.50 2.98 5.51
C LYS A 88 -4.32 3.62 6.89
N GLU A 89 -3.56 4.71 6.99
CA GLU A 89 -3.37 5.45 8.26
C GLU A 89 -4.68 6.03 8.80
N ALA A 90 -5.59 6.43 7.92
CA ALA A 90 -6.93 6.87 8.32
C ALA A 90 -7.75 5.72 8.90
N GLU A 91 -7.73 4.54 8.27
CA GLU A 91 -8.45 3.36 8.78
C GLU A 91 -7.85 2.84 10.09
N GLU A 92 -6.52 2.84 10.22
CA GLU A 92 -5.84 2.50 11.48
C GLU A 92 -6.32 3.42 12.61
N ARG A 93 -6.29 4.74 12.40
CA ARG A 93 -6.77 5.73 13.38
C ARG A 93 -8.25 5.52 13.73
N ARG A 94 -9.09 5.23 12.73
CA ARG A 94 -10.52 4.96 12.93
C ARG A 94 -10.74 3.75 13.85
N ARG A 95 -9.93 2.70 13.70
CA ARG A 95 -10.02 1.48 14.51
C ARG A 95 -9.47 1.69 15.93
N GLN A 96 -8.39 2.45 16.08
CA GLN A 96 -7.84 2.78 17.40
C GLN A 96 -8.74 3.71 18.21
N ALA A 97 -9.55 4.55 17.55
CA ALA A 97 -10.50 5.45 18.22
C ALA A 97 -11.80 4.74 18.68
N GLN A 98 -12.04 3.50 18.24
CA GLN A 98 -13.20 2.74 18.70
C GLN A 98 -12.91 2.15 20.09
N PRO A 99 -13.81 2.34 21.08
CA PRO A 99 -13.66 1.69 22.37
C PRO A 99 -13.69 0.16 22.20
N PRO A 100 -12.98 -0.58 23.09
CA PRO A 100 -12.91 -2.04 23.04
C PRO A 100 -14.29 -2.71 23.16
#